data_AF-M0CHI3-F1
#
_entry.id   AF-M0CHI3-F1
#
_cell.length_a   1.000
_cell.length_b   1.000
_cell.length_c   1.000
_cell.angle_alpha   90.00
_cell.angle_beta   90.00
_cell.angle_gamma   90.00
#
_symmetry.space_group_name_H-M   'P 1'
#
loop_
_entity.id
_entity.type
_entity.pdbx_description
1 polymer ?
#
loop_
_entity_poly.entity_id
_entity_poly.type
_entity_poly.pdbx_seq_one_letter_code
_entity_poly.pdbx_strand_id
1 'polypeptide(L)'
;MVDTDTKRAAGRGLAGGIAAWILGYLVVYVLYGSDVQNSFGSSVLEVFTGEPVAWKLVGWLFYNAHNVAVQISLLGQRSVNLVTGADEGGLTALLALPPVLLALGGAVAAWNTAAEPTTAARNGAAVVLGYLPLSLAGALLFAIGSGDGPSAGPALVTAVLLAGVVYPLVFGAVGGLVGGHLSAD
;
A
#
# COMPACT_ATOMS: atom_id res chain seq x y z
N MET A 1 29.14 -13.39 -9.75
CA MET A 1 28.62 -14.31 -8.71
C MET A 1 27.93 -13.44 -7.67
N VAL A 2 26.59 -13.41 -7.65
CA VAL A 2 25.86 -12.60 -6.64
C VAL A 2 26.06 -13.23 -5.28
N ASP A 3 26.50 -12.42 -4.33
CA ASP A 3 26.79 -12.82 -2.95
C ASP A 3 25.56 -13.41 -2.25
N THR A 4 25.77 -14.41 -1.40
CA THR A 4 24.68 -15.18 -0.77
C THR A 4 23.85 -14.29 0.16
N ASP A 5 24.47 -13.31 0.80
CA ASP A 5 23.82 -12.37 1.69
C ASP A 5 22.93 -11.39 0.92
N THR A 6 23.36 -10.97 -0.27
CA THR A 6 22.53 -10.16 -1.18
C THR A 6 21.26 -10.91 -1.59
N LYS A 7 21.35 -12.21 -1.90
CA LYS A 7 20.16 -13.03 -2.25
C LYS A 7 19.22 -13.20 -1.07
N ARG A 8 19.76 -13.41 0.14
CA ARG A 8 18.96 -13.52 1.37
C ARG A 8 18.24 -12.22 1.69
N ALA A 9 18.94 -11.09 1.61
CA ALA A 9 18.35 -9.77 1.80
C ALA A 9 17.24 -9.49 0.77
N ALA A 10 17.47 -9.78 -0.51
CA ALA A 10 16.44 -9.63 -1.55
C ALA A 10 15.22 -10.54 -1.31
N GLY A 11 15.44 -11.80 -0.92
CA GLY A 11 14.37 -12.74 -0.59
C GLY A 11 13.55 -12.30 0.63
N ARG A 12 14.21 -11.80 1.68
CA ARG A 12 13.54 -11.25 2.87
C ARG A 12 12.81 -9.95 2.55
N GLY A 13 13.39 -9.07 1.75
CA GLY A 13 12.74 -7.87 1.24
C GLY A 13 11.47 -8.20 0.48
N LEU A 14 11.54 -9.12 -0.50
CA LEU A 14 10.37 -9.59 -1.24
C LEU A 14 9.27 -10.13 -0.31
N ALA A 15 9.62 -11.02 0.63
CA ALA A 15 8.66 -11.58 1.58
C ALA A 15 8.06 -10.49 2.50
N GLY A 16 8.88 -9.57 3.00
CA GLY A 16 8.46 -8.45 3.83
C GLY A 16 7.53 -7.49 3.09
N GLY A 17 7.81 -7.21 1.81
CA GLY A 17 6.94 -6.40 0.95
C GLY A 17 5.58 -7.05 0.71
N ILE A 18 5.57 -8.35 0.39
CA ILE A 18 4.31 -9.10 0.22
C ILE A 18 3.50 -9.10 1.52
N ALA A 19 4.15 -9.40 2.65
CA ALA A 19 3.50 -9.44 3.95
C ALA A 19 2.94 -8.07 4.34
N ALA A 20 3.73 -6.99 4.19
CA ALA A 20 3.29 -5.63 4.50
C ALA A 20 2.08 -5.22 3.67
N TRP A 21 2.05 -5.57 2.37
CA TRP A 21 0.93 -5.24 1.49
C TRP A 21 -0.35 -5.98 1.92
N ILE A 22 -0.26 -7.30 2.09
CA ILE A 22 -1.40 -8.14 2.46
C ILE A 22 -1.94 -7.75 3.83
N LEU A 23 -1.07 -7.63 4.83
CA LEU A 23 -1.47 -7.26 6.18
C LEU A 23 -2.05 -5.85 6.23
N GLY A 24 -1.47 -4.90 5.50
CA GLY A 24 -1.98 -3.54 5.41
C GLY A 24 -3.42 -3.51 4.87
N TYR A 25 -3.65 -4.16 3.73
CA TYR A 25 -4.99 -4.27 3.16
C TYR A 25 -5.98 -4.97 4.12
N LEU A 26 -5.58 -6.09 4.73
CA LEU A 26 -6.43 -6.84 5.65
C LEU A 26 -6.81 -6.04 6.90
N VAL A 27 -5.87 -5.27 7.46
CA VAL A 27 -6.14 -4.38 8.60
C VAL A 27 -7.17 -3.33 8.20
N VAL A 28 -7.02 -2.69 7.06
CA VAL A 28 -8.00 -1.70 6.58
C VAL A 28 -9.37 -2.37 6.34
N TYR A 29 -9.39 -3.58 5.77
CA TYR A 29 -10.62 -4.33 5.53
C TYR A 29 -11.37 -4.68 6.81
N VAL A 30 -10.67 -5.19 7.82
CA VAL A 30 -11.27 -5.58 9.10
C VAL A 30 -11.78 -4.36 9.87
N LEU A 31 -11.06 -3.24 9.83
CA LEU A 31 -11.43 -2.05 10.59
C LEU A 31 -12.53 -1.21 9.93
N TYR A 32 -12.50 -1.08 8.60
CA TYR A 32 -13.35 -0.12 7.88
C TYR A 32 -14.31 -0.77 6.88
N GLY A 33 -14.27 -2.09 6.70
CA GLY A 33 -15.08 -2.78 5.69
C GLY A 33 -16.58 -2.58 5.84
N SER A 34 -17.09 -2.68 7.07
CA SER A 34 -18.52 -2.48 7.37
C SER A 34 -18.97 -1.04 7.14
N ASP A 35 -18.19 -0.06 7.59
CA ASP A 35 -18.51 1.36 7.44
C ASP A 35 -18.51 1.77 5.96
N VAL A 36 -17.51 1.30 5.21
CA VAL A 36 -17.40 1.53 3.78
C VAL A 36 -18.57 0.89 3.03
N GLN A 37 -18.97 -0.33 3.39
CA GLN A 37 -20.11 -1.00 2.75
C GLN A 37 -21.43 -0.25 2.97
N ASN A 38 -21.68 0.21 4.19
CA ASN A 38 -22.95 0.83 4.56
C ASN A 38 -23.09 2.26 3.99
N SER A 39 -22.04 3.08 4.14
CA SER A 39 -22.10 4.51 3.82
C SER A 39 -21.67 4.80 2.38
N PHE A 40 -20.47 4.33 2.01
CA PHE A 40 -19.88 4.67 0.71
C PHE A 40 -20.35 3.71 -0.40
N GLY A 41 -20.60 2.45 -0.06
CA GLY A 41 -21.12 1.44 -0.98
C GLY A 41 -22.47 1.83 -1.57
N SER A 42 -23.41 2.30 -0.75
CA SER A 42 -24.74 2.74 -1.22
C SER A 42 -24.64 3.89 -2.24
N SER A 43 -23.84 4.93 -1.97
CA SER A 43 -23.62 6.04 -2.90
C SER A 43 -22.95 5.60 -4.22
N VAL A 44 -22.02 4.64 -4.17
CA VAL A 44 -21.38 4.11 -5.38
C VAL A 44 -22.36 3.25 -6.19
N LEU A 45 -23.23 2.46 -5.55
CA LEU A 45 -24.25 1.64 -6.22
C LEU A 45 -25.28 2.49 -7.00
N GLU A 46 -25.65 3.66 -6.48
CA GLU A 46 -26.56 4.58 -7.18
C GLU A 46 -25.97 5.07 -8.51
N VAL A 47 -24.65 5.22 -8.55
CA VAL A 47 -23.90 5.78 -9.67
C VAL A 47 -23.45 4.69 -10.65
N PHE A 48 -23.02 3.55 -10.13
CA PHE A 48 -22.55 2.40 -10.88
C PHE A 48 -23.61 1.30 -10.71
N THR A 49 -24.38 1.01 -11.76
CA THR A 49 -25.52 0.08 -11.77
C THR A 49 -25.12 -1.40 -11.59
N GLY A 50 -24.49 -1.74 -10.47
CA GLY A 50 -24.09 -3.08 -10.08
C GLY A 50 -23.53 -3.09 -8.65
N GLU A 51 -23.59 -4.25 -7.99
CA GLU A 51 -23.12 -4.42 -6.60
C GLU A 51 -21.69 -3.90 -6.40
N PRO A 52 -21.46 -2.78 -5.68
CA PRO A 52 -20.13 -2.34 -5.36
C PRO A 52 -19.56 -3.34 -4.37
N VAL A 53 -18.56 -4.09 -4.83
CA VAL A 53 -17.96 -5.09 -3.98
C VAL A 53 -17.14 -4.38 -2.90
N ALA A 54 -17.59 -4.45 -1.64
CA ALA A 54 -17.04 -3.70 -0.51
C ALA A 54 -15.50 -3.78 -0.42
N TRP A 55 -14.93 -4.93 -0.78
CA TRP A 55 -13.48 -5.16 -0.82
C TRP A 55 -12.74 -4.21 -1.79
N LYS A 56 -13.35 -3.80 -2.90
CA LYS A 56 -12.77 -2.82 -3.83
C LYS A 56 -12.71 -1.42 -3.23
N LEU A 57 -13.78 -1.01 -2.55
CA LEU A 57 -13.88 0.30 -1.90
C LEU A 57 -12.93 0.40 -0.70
N VAL A 58 -12.78 -0.67 0.08
CA VAL A 58 -11.72 -0.79 1.09
C VAL A 58 -10.34 -0.66 0.44
N GLY A 59 -10.15 -1.30 -0.73
CA GLY A 59 -8.94 -1.13 -1.53
C GLY A 59 -8.64 0.33 -1.84
N TRP A 60 -9.64 1.12 -2.21
CA TRP A 60 -9.48 2.56 -2.46
C TRP A 60 -9.02 3.34 -1.22
N LEU A 61 -9.54 2.97 -0.04
CA LEU A 61 -9.12 3.53 1.24
C LEU A 61 -7.66 3.19 1.54
N PHE A 62 -7.26 1.94 1.31
CA PHE A 62 -5.87 1.49 1.45
C PHE A 62 -4.92 2.24 0.51
N TYR A 63 -5.31 2.50 -0.74
CA TYR A 63 -4.53 3.35 -1.65
C TYR A 63 -4.49 4.81 -1.19
N ASN A 64 -5.60 5.36 -0.69
CA ASN A 64 -5.61 6.71 -0.13
C ASN A 64 -4.66 6.87 1.07
N ALA A 65 -4.45 5.82 1.88
CA ALA A 65 -3.45 5.83 2.94
C ALA A 65 -2.01 6.05 2.43
N HIS A 66 -1.77 5.80 1.15
CA HIS A 66 -0.52 6.08 0.44
C HIS A 66 -0.53 7.42 -0.33
N ASN A 67 -1.49 8.30 -0.03
CA ASN A 67 -1.76 9.53 -0.78
C ASN A 67 -2.07 9.29 -2.27
N VAL A 68 -2.63 8.12 -2.61
CA VAL A 68 -3.08 7.81 -3.97
C VAL A 68 -4.53 8.26 -4.12
N ALA A 69 -4.74 9.22 -5.03
CA ALA A 69 -6.07 9.72 -5.34
C ALA A 69 -6.95 8.63 -5.98
N VAL A 70 -8.25 8.68 -5.68
CA VAL A 70 -9.27 7.88 -6.38
C VAL A 70 -9.84 8.75 -7.49
N GLN A 71 -9.83 8.21 -8.71
CA GLN A 71 -10.40 8.88 -9.87
C GLN A 71 -11.78 8.33 -10.12
N ILE A 72 -12.72 9.21 -10.43
CA ILE A 72 -14.07 8.87 -10.87
C ILE A 72 -14.29 9.55 -12.23
N SER A 73 -14.69 8.77 -13.22
CA SER A 73 -15.04 9.21 -14.56
C SER A 73 -16.52 8.96 -14.77
N LEU A 74 -17.33 10.03 -14.75
CA LEU A 74 -18.80 9.95 -14.93
C LEU A 74 -19.29 10.81 -16.09
N LEU A 75 -18.69 11.98 -16.31
CA LEU A 75 -18.86 12.87 -17.47
C LEU A 75 -17.60 13.77 -17.61
N GLY A 76 -16.41 13.18 -17.41
CA GLY A 76 -15.13 13.86 -17.21
C GLY A 76 -14.37 13.30 -15.99
N GLN A 77 -13.06 13.51 -15.94
CA GLN A 77 -12.20 13.03 -14.83
C GLN A 77 -12.32 13.96 -13.62
N ARG A 78 -12.83 13.44 -12.50
CA ARG A 78 -12.81 14.11 -11.20
C ARG A 78 -12.04 13.26 -10.19
N SER A 79 -11.00 13.83 -9.60
CA SER A 79 -10.24 13.20 -8.52
C SER A 79 -10.90 13.54 -7.18
N VAL A 80 -11.12 12.53 -6.34
CA VAL A 80 -11.60 12.69 -4.97
C VAL A 80 -10.63 12.02 -4.01
N ASN A 81 -10.36 12.67 -2.88
CA ASN A 81 -9.65 12.07 -1.75
C ASN A 81 -10.70 11.61 -0.75
N LEU A 82 -10.81 10.30 -0.53
CA LEU A 82 -11.85 9.71 0.33
C LEU A 82 -11.56 9.86 1.83
N VAL A 83 -10.40 10.44 2.17
CA VAL A 83 -9.89 10.65 3.53
C VAL A 83 -10.67 11.76 4.27
N THR A 84 -11.53 12.54 3.60
CA THR A 84 -12.14 13.75 4.18
C THR A 84 -13.40 13.51 5.03
N GLY A 85 -13.68 12.30 5.50
CA GLY A 85 -14.96 11.97 6.17
C GLY A 85 -14.89 11.12 7.44
N ALA A 86 -13.71 10.81 7.98
CA ALA A 86 -13.59 10.00 9.21
C ALA A 86 -13.07 10.83 10.40
N ASP A 87 -13.32 10.34 11.61
CA ASP A 87 -12.83 10.94 12.85
C ASP A 87 -11.29 11.12 12.81
N GLU A 88 -10.79 12.25 13.31
CA GLU A 88 -9.37 12.66 13.20
C GLU A 88 -8.38 11.58 13.67
N GLY A 89 -8.75 10.81 14.71
CA GLY A 89 -7.94 9.72 15.25
C GLY A 89 -7.85 8.50 14.32
N GLY A 90 -8.97 8.10 13.71
CA GLY A 90 -9.01 6.98 12.76
C GLY A 90 -8.26 7.30 11.47
N LEU A 91 -8.36 8.54 10.99
CA LEU A 91 -7.61 9.05 9.84
C LEU A 91 -6.10 9.02 10.08
N THR A 92 -5.66 9.47 11.25
CA THR A 92 -4.24 9.45 11.62
C THR A 92 -3.70 8.02 11.66
N ALA A 93 -4.45 7.09 12.27
CA ALA A 93 -4.06 5.68 12.32
C ALA A 93 -3.98 5.04 10.92
N LEU A 94 -4.95 5.35 10.04
CA LEU A 94 -4.95 4.86 8.67
C LEU A 94 -3.76 5.38 7.85
N LEU A 95 -3.42 6.66 7.98
CA LEU A 95 -2.26 7.26 7.30
C LEU A 95 -0.92 6.74 7.81
N ALA A 96 -0.83 6.38 9.10
CA ALA A 96 0.37 5.81 9.70
C ALA A 96 0.58 4.33 9.36
N LEU A 97 -0.48 3.61 8.97
CA LEU A 97 -0.43 2.17 8.76
C LEU A 97 0.58 1.73 7.68
N PRO A 98 0.60 2.29 6.45
CA PRO A 98 1.59 1.87 5.46
C PRO A 98 3.04 2.17 5.86
N PRO A 99 3.38 3.39 6.33
CA PRO A 99 4.72 3.69 6.84
C PRO A 99 5.24 2.69 7.87
N VAL A 100 4.40 2.34 8.85
CA VAL A 100 4.77 1.43 9.94
C VAL A 100 5.01 0.01 9.43
N LEU A 101 4.08 -0.55 8.65
CA LEU A 101 4.23 -1.92 8.13
C LEU A 101 5.42 -2.05 7.18
N LEU A 102 5.67 -1.05 6.35
CA LEU A 102 6.83 -1.02 5.46
C LEU A 102 8.15 -0.90 6.22
N ALA A 103 8.19 -0.08 7.28
CA ALA A 103 9.36 0.00 8.16
C ALA A 103 9.62 -1.32 8.88
N LEU A 104 8.59 -2.02 9.35
CA LEU A 104 8.74 -3.34 9.95
C LEU A 104 9.26 -4.36 8.93
N GLY A 105 8.71 -4.37 7.72
CA GLY A 105 9.19 -5.23 6.63
C GLY A 105 10.66 -4.95 6.28
N GLY A 106 11.04 -3.68 6.20
CA GLY A 106 12.41 -3.25 5.94
C GLY A 106 13.37 -3.65 7.07
N ALA A 107 12.96 -3.51 8.33
CA ALA A 107 13.75 -3.91 9.49
C ALA A 107 14.03 -5.41 9.50
N VAL A 108 13.01 -6.23 9.22
CA VAL A 108 13.16 -7.68 9.08
C VAL A 108 14.08 -8.05 7.92
N ALA A 109 13.99 -7.31 6.80
CA ALA A 109 14.85 -7.55 5.64
C ALA A 109 16.34 -7.27 5.93
N ALA A 110 16.64 -6.25 6.74
CA ALA A 110 18.00 -5.88 7.11
C ALA A 110 18.55 -6.65 8.33
N TRP A 111 17.71 -7.33 9.11
CA TRP A 111 18.08 -7.95 10.38
C TRP A 111 19.22 -8.97 10.26
N ASN A 112 20.34 -8.76 10.96
CA ASN A 112 21.56 -9.58 10.91
C ASN A 112 22.13 -9.75 9.48
N THR A 113 21.96 -8.76 8.59
CA THR A 113 22.46 -8.85 7.20
C THR A 113 23.48 -7.78 6.83
N ALA A 114 23.61 -6.71 7.63
CA ALA A 114 24.50 -5.59 7.32
C ALA A 114 24.78 -4.71 8.55
N ALA A 115 26.06 -4.56 8.92
CA ALA A 115 26.50 -3.58 9.91
C ALA A 115 26.60 -2.16 9.31
N GLU A 116 26.90 -2.06 8.01
CA GLU A 116 27.03 -0.78 7.31
C GLU A 116 25.65 -0.14 7.03
N PRO A 117 25.41 1.12 7.44
CA PRO A 117 24.11 1.78 7.28
C PRO A 117 23.60 1.79 5.84
N THR A 118 24.49 2.00 4.86
CA THR A 118 24.09 2.04 3.44
C THR A 118 23.60 0.67 2.96
N THR A 119 24.23 -0.41 3.40
CA THR A 119 23.82 -1.77 3.05
C THR A 119 22.52 -2.14 3.76
N ALA A 120 22.37 -1.76 5.03
CA ALA A 120 21.13 -1.96 5.79
C ALA A 120 19.93 -1.23 5.15
N ALA A 121 20.11 0.03 4.75
CA ALA A 121 19.10 0.80 4.02
C ALA A 121 18.72 0.13 2.67
N ARG A 122 19.72 -0.36 1.91
CA ARG A 122 19.47 -1.08 0.65
C ARG A 122 18.71 -2.38 0.84
N ASN A 123 19.06 -3.15 1.88
CA ASN A 123 18.38 -4.40 2.21
C ASN A 123 16.93 -4.14 2.63
N GLY A 124 16.70 -3.08 3.43
CA GLY A 124 15.35 -2.64 3.77
C GLY A 124 14.53 -2.20 2.56
N ALA A 125 15.12 -1.40 1.66
CA ALA A 125 14.50 -0.94 0.41
C ALA A 125 14.09 -2.09 -0.52
N ALA A 126 14.65 -3.29 -0.36
CA ALA A 126 14.26 -4.47 -1.14
C ALA A 126 12.80 -4.89 -0.92
N VAL A 127 12.09 -4.36 0.09
CA VAL A 127 10.62 -4.52 0.22
C VAL A 127 9.84 -4.04 -0.99
N VAL A 128 10.37 -3.09 -1.77
CA VAL A 128 9.78 -2.66 -3.04
C VAL A 128 9.53 -3.86 -3.98
N LEU A 129 10.41 -4.87 -3.97
CA LEU A 129 10.32 -6.04 -4.85
C LEU A 129 9.01 -6.83 -4.66
N GLY A 130 8.54 -6.94 -3.42
CA GLY A 130 7.28 -7.62 -3.09
C GLY A 130 6.07 -6.70 -3.14
N TYR A 131 6.25 -5.43 -2.73
CA TYR A 131 5.16 -4.48 -2.59
C TYR A 131 4.68 -3.93 -3.93
N LEU A 132 5.61 -3.61 -4.85
CA LEU A 132 5.31 -3.02 -6.15
C LEU A 132 4.35 -3.86 -7.01
N PRO A 133 4.61 -5.16 -7.28
CA PRO A 133 3.71 -5.94 -8.13
C PRO A 133 2.31 -6.09 -7.54
N LEU A 134 2.19 -6.18 -6.21
CA LEU A 134 0.89 -6.22 -5.54
C LEU A 134 0.20 -4.85 -5.59
N SER A 135 0.94 -3.76 -5.45
CA SER A 135 0.40 -2.39 -5.62
C SER A 135 -0.02 -2.09 -7.06
N LEU A 136 0.55 -2.75 -8.06
CA LEU A 136 0.03 -2.69 -9.42
C LEU A 136 -1.24 -3.54 -9.55
N ALA A 137 -1.18 -4.81 -9.12
CA ALA A 137 -2.29 -5.74 -9.22
C ALA A 137 -3.54 -5.25 -8.47
N GLY A 138 -3.38 -4.75 -7.25
CA GLY A 138 -4.46 -4.20 -6.43
C GLY A 138 -5.15 -3.00 -7.09
N ALA A 139 -4.39 -2.09 -7.71
CA ALA A 139 -4.95 -0.91 -8.36
C ALA A 139 -5.87 -1.30 -9.52
N LEU A 140 -5.50 -2.35 -10.25
CA LEU A 140 -6.31 -2.93 -11.33
C LEU A 140 -7.51 -3.71 -10.78
N LEU A 141 -7.32 -4.52 -9.75
CA LEU A 141 -8.37 -5.36 -9.14
C LEU A 141 -9.46 -4.53 -8.45
N PHE A 142 -9.07 -3.42 -7.82
CA PHE A 142 -9.99 -2.54 -7.11
C PHE A 142 -10.70 -1.56 -8.04
N ALA A 143 -10.33 -1.46 -9.31
CA ALA A 143 -11.08 -0.64 -10.26
C ALA A 143 -12.51 -1.18 -10.48
N ILE A 144 -13.45 -0.25 -10.68
CA ILE A 144 -14.86 -0.49 -10.97
C ILE A 144 -15.19 0.22 -12.29
N GLY A 145 -16.09 -0.37 -13.08
CA GLY A 145 -16.41 0.09 -14.42
C GLY A 145 -15.41 -0.45 -15.46
N SER A 146 -15.91 -0.69 -16.67
CA SER A 146 -15.12 -1.20 -17.79
C SER A 146 -15.69 -0.70 -19.11
N GLY A 147 -14.83 -0.35 -20.06
CA GLY A 147 -15.23 0.18 -21.37
C GLY A 147 -15.48 1.70 -21.35
N ASP A 148 -16.38 2.17 -22.22
CA ASP A 148 -16.69 3.61 -22.40
C ASP A 148 -17.69 4.17 -21.38
N GLY A 149 -18.12 3.35 -20.40
CA GLY A 149 -19.03 3.78 -19.33
C GLY A 149 -18.33 4.44 -18.15
N PRO A 150 -19.10 4.78 -17.09
CA PRO A 150 -18.51 5.30 -15.87
C PRO A 150 -17.46 4.34 -15.31
N SER A 151 -16.34 4.88 -14.84
CA SER A 151 -15.28 4.09 -14.17
C SER A 151 -14.77 4.80 -12.93
N ALA A 152 -14.32 4.04 -11.94
CA ALA A 152 -13.71 4.57 -10.74
C ALA A 152 -12.65 3.63 -10.16
N GLY A 153 -11.59 4.20 -9.59
CA GLY A 153 -10.56 3.40 -8.94
C GLY A 153 -9.32 4.20 -8.54
N PRO A 154 -8.31 3.54 -7.95
CA PRO A 154 -7.04 4.17 -7.65
C PRO A 154 -6.38 4.66 -8.94
N ALA A 155 -5.88 5.90 -8.94
CA ALA A 155 -5.13 6.44 -10.05
C ALA A 155 -3.88 5.60 -10.32
N LEU A 156 -3.81 4.92 -11.47
CA LEU A 156 -2.78 3.91 -11.75
C LEU A 156 -1.35 4.46 -11.62
N VAL A 157 -1.11 5.68 -12.11
CA VAL A 157 0.21 6.31 -12.07
C VAL A 157 0.67 6.52 -10.64
N THR A 158 -0.17 7.11 -9.77
CA THR A 158 0.21 7.34 -8.36
C THR A 158 0.14 6.04 -7.55
N ALA A 159 -0.71 5.08 -7.90
CA ALA A 159 -0.70 3.75 -7.30
C ALA A 159 0.66 3.06 -7.49
N VAL A 160 1.21 3.10 -8.70
CA VAL A 160 2.53 2.53 -8.99
C VAL A 160 3.63 3.36 -8.36
N LEU A 161 3.64 4.68 -8.58
CA LEU A 161 4.75 5.53 -8.15
C LEU A 161 4.75 5.78 -6.64
N LEU A 162 3.62 6.17 -6.04
CA LEU A 162 3.57 6.46 -4.61
C LEU A 162 3.48 5.17 -3.78
N ALA A 163 2.42 4.38 -3.97
CA ALA A 163 2.22 3.18 -3.16
C ALA A 163 3.19 2.06 -3.53
N GLY A 164 3.48 1.85 -4.81
CA GLY A 164 4.36 0.78 -5.28
C GLY A 164 5.86 1.06 -5.13
N VAL A 165 6.29 2.33 -5.19
CA VAL A 165 7.72 2.68 -5.19
C VAL A 165 8.10 3.60 -4.03
N VAL A 166 7.60 4.83 -3.99
CA VAL A 166 8.08 5.86 -3.05
C VAL A 166 7.91 5.43 -1.59
N TYR A 167 6.72 4.97 -1.21
CA TYR A 167 6.46 4.50 0.15
C TYR A 167 7.37 3.34 0.56
N PRO A 168 7.36 2.19 -0.16
CA PRO A 168 8.19 1.06 0.23
C PRO A 168 9.69 1.36 0.15
N LEU A 169 10.13 2.24 -0.77
CA LEU A 169 11.53 2.65 -0.86
C LEU A 169 11.95 3.46 0.37
N VAL A 170 11.18 4.49 0.73
CA VAL A 170 11.50 5.39 1.85
C VAL A 170 11.37 4.66 3.18
N PHE A 171 10.19 4.12 3.48
CA PHE A 171 9.91 3.51 4.78
C PHE A 171 10.61 2.16 4.93
N GLY A 172 10.77 1.40 3.85
CA GLY A 172 11.60 0.20 3.83
C GLY A 172 13.07 0.50 4.14
N ALA A 173 13.65 1.54 3.55
CA ALA A 173 15.02 1.96 3.85
C ALA A 173 15.18 2.42 5.32
N VAL A 174 14.24 3.23 5.83
CA VAL A 174 14.21 3.65 7.24
C VAL A 174 14.13 2.44 8.16
N GLY A 175 13.23 1.51 7.88
CA GLY A 175 13.13 0.24 8.58
C GLY A 175 14.44 -0.54 8.55
N GLY A 176 15.07 -0.63 7.39
CA GLY A 176 16.36 -1.29 7.20
C GLY A 176 17.47 -0.70 8.06
N LEU A 177 17.57 0.63 8.13
CA LEU A 177 18.53 1.31 9.01
C LEU A 177 18.32 0.94 10.49
N VAL A 178 17.07 0.95 10.95
CA VAL A 178 16.70 0.59 12.33
C VAL A 178 17.03 -0.89 12.60
N GLY A 179 16.56 -1.80 11.75
CA GLY A 179 16.79 -3.24 11.92
C GLY A 179 18.26 -3.62 11.83
N GLY A 180 19.02 -3.02 10.91
CA GLY A 180 20.47 -3.22 10.81
C GLY A 180 21.21 -2.73 12.05
N HIS A 181 20.88 -1.54 12.55
CA HIS A 181 21.50 -0.98 13.74
C HIS A 181 21.21 -1.82 15.00
N LEU A 182 19.96 -2.23 15.20
CA LEU A 182 19.53 -3.02 16.37
C LEU A 182 20.05 -4.46 16.38
N SER A 183 20.63 -4.93 15.27
CA SER A 183 21.10 -6.30 15.09
C SER A 183 22.60 -6.39 14.83
N ALA A 184 23.33 -5.29 15.05
CA ALA A 184 24.77 -5.20 14.86
C ALA A 184 25.60 -5.69 16.08
N ASP A 185 24.94 -6.14 17.15
CA ASP A 185 25.55 -6.60 18.41
C ASP A 185 25.92 -8.10 18.41
#